data_AF-D4JUW4-F1
#
_entry.id   AF-D4JUW4-F1
#
_cell.length_a   1.000
_cell.length_b   1.000
_cell.length_c   1.000
_cell.angle_alpha   90.00
_cell.angle_beta   90.00
_cell.angle_gamma   90.00
#
_symmetry.space_group_name_H-M   'P 1'
#
loop_
_entity.id
_entity.type
_entity.pdbx_description
1 polymer ?
#
loop_
_entity_poly.entity_id
_entity_poly.type
_entity_poly.pdbx_seq_one_letter_code
_entity_poly.pdbx_strand_id
1 'polypeptide(L)'
;MHDFRYVTKKQAQPIKDELYQILYMVQDLVRDNFTFSFTPIGSSSRNMITCDAKSNIGFDFDINIEVNDDNEDFEPKEIRTIIRTAIDRVAPRYGYKNCEDSTRVLTIKKVDTSHSRIIHSCDFAIVYNCGDGRQQYIRFNKDNNYYFWEYQGKGFVGLEKKMDWLKRENLWGELQDYYIYKKNCNDNPDKHSRSIFAESINEMCQKNGYRR
;
A
#
# COMPACT_ATOMS: atom_id res chain seq x y z
N MET A 1 7.51 -20.87 -12.04
CA MET A 1 7.31 -20.91 -10.58
C MET A 1 8.13 -19.80 -9.92
N HIS A 2 7.43 -18.90 -9.23
CA HIS A 2 8.00 -17.76 -8.51
C HIS A 2 8.84 -18.21 -7.30
N ASP A 3 9.58 -17.27 -6.71
CA ASP A 3 10.31 -17.48 -5.45
C ASP A 3 10.01 -16.33 -4.47
N PHE A 4 8.73 -16.16 -4.17
CA PHE A 4 8.24 -15.28 -3.13
C PHE A 4 8.71 -15.75 -1.76
N ARG A 5 9.34 -14.82 -1.04
CA ARG A 5 9.80 -14.99 0.34
C ARG A 5 9.36 -13.80 1.17
N TYR A 6 9.17 -14.01 2.47
CA TYR A 6 8.93 -12.91 3.39
C TYR A 6 10.18 -12.07 3.58
N VAL A 7 9.99 -10.75 3.59
CA VAL A 7 11.00 -9.78 4.00
C VAL A 7 10.94 -9.69 5.51
N THR A 8 12.08 -9.87 6.17
CA THR A 8 12.15 -9.81 7.63
C THR A 8 11.86 -8.39 8.12
N LYS A 9 11.33 -8.25 9.34
CA LYS A 9 11.14 -6.94 9.98
C LYS A 9 12.47 -6.15 10.03
N LYS A 10 13.59 -6.82 10.29
CA LYS A 10 14.92 -6.19 10.32
C LYS A 10 15.31 -5.58 8.97
N GLN A 11 14.92 -6.20 7.85
CA GLN A 11 15.16 -5.66 6.52
C GLN A 11 14.20 -4.53 6.16
N ALA A 12 12.92 -4.65 6.50
CA ALA A 12 11.90 -3.68 6.14
C ALA A 12 11.91 -2.41 7.02
N GLN A 13 12.26 -2.53 8.30
CA GLN A 13 12.13 -1.43 9.27
C GLN A 13 12.95 -0.18 8.90
N PRO A 14 14.24 -0.27 8.53
CA PRO A 14 15.01 0.92 8.16
C PRO A 14 14.40 1.68 6.96
N ILE A 15 13.78 0.95 6.04
CA ILE A 15 13.12 1.55 4.87
C ILE A 15 11.80 2.21 5.28
N LYS A 16 11.02 1.59 6.18
CA LYS A 16 9.83 2.23 6.76
C LYS A 16 10.19 3.54 7.47
N ASP A 17 11.26 3.52 8.25
CA ASP A 17 11.72 4.71 8.98
C ASP A 17 12.13 5.82 7.99
N GLU A 18 12.84 5.46 6.91
CA GLU A 18 13.17 6.38 5.81
C GLU A 18 11.91 6.99 5.17
N LEU A 19 10.91 6.16 4.83
CA LEU A 19 9.63 6.61 4.26
C LEU A 19 8.86 7.54 5.21
N TYR A 20 8.91 7.29 6.52
CA TYR A 20 8.29 8.17 7.50
C TYR A 20 9.01 9.52 7.58
N GLN A 21 10.34 9.54 7.53
CA GLN A 21 11.09 10.80 7.48
C GLN A 21 10.73 11.62 6.23
N ILE A 22 10.57 10.96 5.08
CA ILE A 22 10.06 11.64 3.87
C ILE A 22 8.69 12.26 4.13
N LEU A 23 7.74 11.51 4.71
CA LEU A 23 6.39 12.01 4.97
C LEU A 23 6.36 13.14 6.01
N TYR A 24 7.19 13.10 7.06
CA TYR A 24 7.32 14.21 8.01
C TYR A 24 7.83 15.49 7.34
N MET A 25 8.83 15.40 6.46
CA MET A 25 9.29 16.55 5.69
C MET A 25 8.22 17.06 4.71
N VAL A 26 7.44 16.15 4.13
CA VAL A 26 6.31 16.53 3.26
C VAL A 26 5.24 17.27 4.07
N GLN A 27 4.92 16.83 5.29
CA GLN A 27 4.00 17.55 6.19
C GLN A 27 4.50 18.97 6.48
N ASP A 28 5.80 19.16 6.74
CA ASP A 28 6.37 20.49 6.94
C ASP A 28 6.21 21.39 5.70
N LEU A 29 6.41 20.84 4.50
CA LEU A 29 6.33 21.59 3.24
C LEU A 29 4.91 22.02 2.86
N VAL A 30 3.89 21.27 3.26
CA VAL A 30 2.48 21.53 2.89
C VAL A 30 1.69 22.22 3.99
N ARG A 31 2.31 22.51 5.14
CA ARG A 31 1.65 23.01 6.35
C ARG A 31 0.85 24.30 6.16
N ASP A 32 1.29 25.17 5.24
CA ASP A 32 0.59 26.41 4.90
C ASP A 32 -0.68 26.18 4.07
N ASN A 33 -0.84 24.98 3.49
CA ASN A 33 -2.04 24.56 2.76
C ASN A 33 -2.96 23.72 3.65
N PHE A 34 -2.47 22.61 4.18
CA PHE A 34 -3.23 21.70 5.03
C PHE A 34 -2.30 20.82 5.88
N THR A 35 -2.88 20.12 6.85
CA THR A 35 -2.20 19.03 7.54
C THR A 35 -2.71 17.68 7.03
N PHE A 36 -1.98 16.61 7.29
CA PHE A 36 -2.44 15.26 6.96
C PHE A 36 -1.89 14.24 7.96
N SER A 37 -2.59 13.12 8.11
CA SER A 37 -2.08 11.93 8.79
C SER A 37 -1.70 10.85 7.77
N PHE A 38 -0.89 9.87 8.16
CA PHE A 38 -0.56 8.77 7.27
C PHE A 38 -0.53 7.43 8.01
N THR A 39 -0.94 6.37 7.33
CA THR A 39 -1.04 5.01 7.89
C THR A 39 -0.53 3.97 6.91
N PRO A 40 0.44 3.11 7.29
CA PRO A 40 0.82 1.96 6.47
C PRO A 40 -0.34 0.98 6.35
N ILE A 41 -0.58 0.48 5.14
CA ILE A 41 -1.62 -0.52 4.87
C ILE A 41 -1.02 -1.78 4.25
N GLY A 42 -1.89 -2.70 3.81
CA GLY A 42 -1.50 -3.88 3.05
C GLY A 42 -0.60 -4.85 3.82
N SER A 43 0.41 -5.38 3.13
CA SER A 43 1.35 -6.34 3.69
C SER A 43 2.29 -5.72 4.74
N SER A 44 2.58 -4.42 4.59
CA SER A 44 3.43 -3.67 5.50
C SER A 44 2.84 -3.60 6.91
N SER A 45 1.54 -3.35 7.04
CA SER A 45 0.87 -3.28 8.35
C SER A 45 0.74 -4.63 9.06
N ARG A 46 0.88 -5.73 8.31
CA ARG A 46 0.73 -7.11 8.81
C ARG A 46 2.06 -7.84 9.03
N ASN A 47 3.18 -7.18 8.77
CA ASN A 47 4.51 -7.82 8.71
C ASN A 47 4.54 -9.01 7.73
N MET A 48 3.83 -8.89 6.60
CA MET A 48 3.71 -9.91 5.56
C MET A 48 4.27 -9.41 4.22
N ILE A 49 5.25 -8.50 4.27
CA ILE A 49 5.92 -8.00 3.07
C ILE A 49 6.62 -9.17 2.40
N THR A 50 6.45 -9.31 1.09
CA THR A 50 7.06 -10.38 0.31
C THR A 50 7.82 -9.81 -0.87
N CYS A 51 8.94 -10.42 -1.25
CA CYS A 51 9.64 -10.16 -2.51
C CYS A 51 9.80 -11.47 -3.30
N ASP A 52 9.74 -11.41 -4.63
CA ASP A 52 10.08 -12.53 -5.51
C ASP A 52 11.57 -12.47 -5.83
N ALA A 53 12.35 -13.39 -5.27
CA ALA A 53 13.80 -13.44 -5.40
C ALA A 53 14.29 -13.71 -6.83
N LYS A 54 13.40 -14.18 -7.73
CA LYS A 54 13.69 -14.36 -9.16
C LYS A 54 13.32 -13.14 -10.00
N SER A 55 12.63 -12.16 -9.42
CA SER A 55 12.18 -10.97 -10.13
C SER A 55 13.10 -9.78 -9.87
N ASN A 56 13.07 -8.80 -10.78
CA ASN A 56 13.70 -7.49 -10.58
C ASN A 56 12.79 -6.51 -9.82
N ILE A 57 11.67 -7.01 -9.31
CA ILE A 57 10.69 -6.25 -8.55
C ILE A 57 11.13 -6.37 -7.09
N GLY A 58 11.42 -5.23 -6.46
CA GLY A 58 11.73 -5.15 -5.05
C GLY A 58 10.51 -5.52 -4.20
N PHE A 59 10.45 -5.00 -2.97
CA PHE A 59 9.22 -5.06 -2.19
C PHE A 59 8.59 -3.67 -2.09
N ASP A 60 7.27 -3.67 -2.01
CA ASP A 60 6.45 -2.46 -2.07
C ASP A 60 5.84 -2.15 -0.70
N PHE A 61 5.77 -0.86 -0.41
CA PHE A 61 5.07 -0.31 0.73
C PHE A 61 3.81 0.40 0.26
N ASP A 62 2.72 0.24 1.00
CA ASP A 62 1.48 0.95 0.74
C ASP A 62 1.20 1.86 1.95
N ILE A 63 0.98 3.14 1.70
CA ILE A 63 0.67 4.13 2.73
C ILE A 63 -0.56 4.93 2.29
N ASN A 64 -1.54 5.02 3.19
CA ASN A 64 -2.61 5.99 3.04
C ASN A 64 -2.16 7.34 3.60
N ILE A 65 -2.47 8.41 2.88
CA ILE A 65 -2.38 9.81 3.33
C ILE A 65 -3.81 10.32 3.46
N GLU A 66 -4.19 10.76 4.66
CA GLU A 66 -5.50 11.34 4.93
C GLU A 66 -5.33 12.83 5.24
N VAL A 67 -5.84 13.67 4.34
CA VAL A 67 -5.70 15.13 4.41
C VAL A 67 -6.79 15.69 5.30
N ASN A 68 -6.41 16.61 6.19
CA ASN A 68 -7.32 17.35 7.04
C ASN A 68 -7.73 18.63 6.29
N ASP A 69 -8.76 18.50 5.46
CA ASP A 69 -9.38 19.59 4.68
C ASP A 69 -10.90 19.57 4.90
N ASP A 70 -11.31 19.73 6.17
CA ASP A 70 -12.72 19.58 6.59
C ASP A 70 -13.65 20.66 5.98
N ASN A 71 -13.08 21.79 5.57
CA ASN A 71 -13.82 22.86 4.90
C ASN A 71 -13.93 22.66 3.38
N GLU A 72 -13.29 21.62 2.84
CA GLU A 72 -13.16 21.38 1.40
C GLU A 72 -12.58 22.59 0.66
N ASP A 73 -11.54 23.21 1.24
CA ASP A 73 -10.89 24.40 0.69
C ASP A 73 -10.07 24.07 -0.58
N PHE A 74 -9.79 22.78 -0.85
CA PHE A 74 -8.98 22.34 -1.99
C PHE A 74 -9.69 21.29 -2.87
N GLU A 75 -9.59 21.47 -4.17
CA GLU A 75 -10.05 20.47 -5.13
C GLU A 75 -9.14 19.23 -5.12
N PRO A 76 -9.63 18.02 -5.49
CA PRO A 76 -8.83 16.79 -5.47
C PRO A 76 -7.53 16.89 -6.30
N LYS A 77 -7.56 17.66 -7.39
CA LYS A 77 -6.38 17.93 -8.22
C LYS A 77 -5.34 18.76 -7.47
N GLU A 78 -5.77 19.75 -6.69
CA GLU A 78 -4.89 20.63 -5.94
C GLU A 78 -4.21 19.86 -4.81
N ILE A 79 -4.99 19.13 -3.99
CA ILE A 79 -4.48 18.27 -2.92
C ILE A 79 -3.39 17.34 -3.46
N ARG A 80 -3.71 16.60 -4.53
CA ARG A 80 -2.78 15.63 -5.12
C ARG A 80 -1.56 16.28 -5.74
N THR A 81 -1.71 17.44 -6.37
CA THR A 81 -0.58 18.19 -6.95
C THR A 81 0.33 18.75 -5.87
N ILE A 82 -0.22 19.28 -4.77
CA ILE A 82 0.54 19.80 -3.63
C ILE A 82 1.37 18.68 -3.00
N ILE A 83 0.73 17.54 -2.68
CA ILE A 83 1.41 16.37 -2.09
C ILE A 83 2.48 15.82 -3.04
N ARG A 84 2.16 15.60 -4.33
CA ARG A 84 3.13 15.11 -5.32
C ARG A 84 4.33 16.04 -5.43
N THR A 85 4.08 17.34 -5.54
CA THR A 85 5.15 18.35 -5.63
C THR A 85 6.04 18.38 -4.40
N ALA A 86 5.46 18.22 -3.21
CA ALA A 86 6.22 18.13 -1.96
C ALA A 86 7.06 16.85 -1.90
N ILE A 87 6.50 15.70 -2.29
CA ILE A 87 7.24 14.43 -2.40
C ILE A 87 8.42 14.57 -3.36
N ASP A 88 8.21 15.18 -4.55
CA ASP A 88 9.26 15.41 -5.55
C ASP A 88 10.42 16.29 -5.03
N ARG A 89 10.18 17.15 -4.05
CA ARG A 89 11.24 17.98 -3.42
C ARG A 89 12.07 17.22 -2.38
N VAL A 90 11.51 16.15 -1.79
CA VAL A 90 12.09 15.43 -0.65
C VAL A 90 12.68 14.08 -1.08
N ALA A 91 11.90 13.25 -1.78
CA ALA A 91 12.24 11.87 -2.08
C ALA A 91 13.60 11.69 -2.81
N PRO A 92 14.02 12.58 -3.74
CA PRO A 92 15.34 12.48 -4.37
C PRO A 92 16.52 12.55 -3.41
N ARG A 93 16.38 13.25 -2.26
CA ARG A 93 17.44 13.33 -1.23
C ARG A 93 17.72 11.97 -0.58
N TYR A 94 16.76 11.07 -0.66
CA TYR A 94 16.83 9.69 -0.17
C TYR A 94 17.12 8.68 -1.29
N GLY A 95 17.42 9.14 -2.51
CA GLY A 95 17.75 8.28 -3.65
C GLY A 95 16.54 7.68 -4.37
N TYR A 96 15.32 8.16 -4.08
CA TYR A 96 14.14 7.80 -4.88
C TYR A 96 14.10 8.63 -6.16
N LYS A 97 13.50 8.07 -7.21
CA LYS A 97 13.10 8.83 -8.40
C LYS A 97 11.94 9.76 -8.08
N ASN A 98 11.70 10.71 -8.98
CA ASN A 98 10.50 11.54 -8.96
C ASN A 98 9.24 10.67 -8.94
N CYS A 99 8.21 11.21 -8.31
CA CYS A 99 6.93 10.58 -8.07
C CYS A 99 6.18 10.32 -9.38
N GLU A 100 5.76 9.08 -9.57
CA GLU A 100 4.89 8.66 -10.65
C GLU A 100 3.42 8.88 -10.27
N ASP A 101 2.65 9.52 -11.14
CA ASP A 101 1.24 9.80 -10.91
C ASP A 101 0.35 8.75 -11.60
N SER A 102 0.02 7.70 -10.85
CA SER A 102 -0.83 6.59 -11.33
C SER A 102 -2.31 6.86 -11.07
N THR A 103 -3.20 6.10 -11.70
CA THR A 103 -4.67 6.29 -11.58
C THR A 103 -5.18 6.33 -10.14
N ARG A 104 -4.58 5.57 -9.23
CA ARG A 104 -5.05 5.48 -7.84
C ARG A 104 -4.08 6.04 -6.81
N VAL A 105 -2.78 6.02 -7.11
CA VAL A 105 -1.71 6.26 -6.14
C VAL A 105 -0.61 7.12 -6.74
N LEU A 106 0.12 7.80 -5.87
CA LEU A 106 1.40 8.43 -6.15
C LEU A 106 2.50 7.44 -5.77
N THR A 107 3.43 7.12 -6.67
CA THR A 107 4.44 6.07 -6.44
C THR A 107 5.83 6.66 -6.45
N ILE A 108 6.66 6.32 -5.46
CA ILE A 108 8.12 6.58 -5.51
C ILE A 108 8.87 5.25 -5.60
N LYS A 109 9.98 5.23 -6.35
CA LYS A 109 10.80 4.03 -6.55
C LYS A 109 12.26 4.33 -6.27
N LYS A 110 12.89 3.48 -5.45
CA LYS A 110 14.35 3.45 -5.28
C LYS A 110 14.89 2.33 -6.14
N VAL A 111 15.78 2.67 -7.07
CA VAL A 111 16.28 1.73 -8.08
C VAL A 111 17.79 1.61 -8.01
N ASP A 112 18.27 0.41 -8.28
CA ASP A 112 19.65 0.12 -8.59
C ASP A 112 19.80 0.21 -10.12
N THR A 113 20.30 1.34 -10.60
CA THR A 113 20.45 1.59 -12.04
C THR A 113 21.49 0.67 -12.68
N SER A 114 22.53 0.29 -11.93
CA SER A 114 23.61 -0.57 -12.41
C SER A 114 23.13 -1.99 -12.72
N HIS A 115 22.17 -2.50 -11.95
CA HIS A 115 21.59 -3.83 -12.13
C HIS A 115 20.15 -3.80 -12.70
N SER A 116 19.66 -2.62 -13.12
CA SER A 116 18.29 -2.43 -13.64
C SER A 116 17.20 -3.03 -12.74
N ARG A 117 17.35 -2.86 -11.42
CA ARG A 117 16.49 -3.49 -10.41
C ARG A 117 15.79 -2.47 -9.53
N ILE A 118 14.52 -2.70 -9.22
CA ILE A 118 13.82 -1.94 -8.18
C ILE A 118 14.28 -2.49 -6.83
N ILE A 119 14.82 -1.64 -5.97
CA ILE A 119 15.22 -2.03 -4.61
C ILE A 119 13.95 -2.13 -3.75
N HIS A 120 13.14 -1.08 -3.76
CA HIS A 120 11.81 -1.03 -3.17
C HIS A 120 11.03 0.15 -3.75
N SER A 121 9.71 0.11 -3.58
CA SER A 121 8.83 1.22 -3.94
C SER A 121 7.86 1.54 -2.81
N CYS A 122 7.23 2.71 -2.87
CA CYS A 122 6.15 3.07 -1.97
C CYS A 122 5.03 3.75 -2.76
N ASP A 123 3.82 3.22 -2.59
CA ASP A 123 2.57 3.76 -3.12
C ASP A 123 1.86 4.56 -2.03
N PHE A 124 1.50 5.80 -2.36
CA PHE A 124 0.73 6.71 -1.52
C PHE A 124 -0.67 6.87 -2.10
N ALA A 125 -1.68 6.36 -1.40
CA ALA A 125 -3.08 6.64 -1.72
C ALA A 125 -3.54 7.84 -0.89
N ILE A 126 -4.05 8.89 -1.54
CA ILE A 126 -4.68 10.01 -0.84
C ILE A 126 -6.14 9.64 -0.62
N VAL A 127 -6.54 9.52 0.64
CA VAL A 127 -7.82 8.96 1.07
C VAL A 127 -8.60 9.91 1.96
N TYR A 128 -9.89 9.64 2.07
CA TYR A 128 -10.79 10.25 3.04
C TYR A 128 -11.62 9.14 3.67
N ASN A 129 -11.56 8.99 4.99
CA ASN A 129 -12.40 8.04 5.73
C ASN A 129 -13.74 8.66 6.06
N CYS A 130 -14.80 8.18 5.42
CA CYS A 130 -16.16 8.66 5.67
C CYS A 130 -16.64 8.22 7.06
N GLY A 131 -17.49 9.03 7.71
CA GLY A 131 -18.05 8.72 9.03
C GLY A 131 -18.91 7.45 9.09
N ASP A 132 -19.30 6.88 7.95
CA ASP A 132 -20.06 5.63 7.84
C ASP A 132 -19.20 4.38 7.60
N GLY A 133 -17.88 4.51 7.72
CA GLY A 133 -16.92 3.42 7.52
C GLY A 133 -16.59 3.10 6.06
N ARG A 134 -17.12 3.87 5.10
CA ARG A 134 -16.62 3.85 3.72
C ARG A 134 -15.34 4.68 3.61
N GLN A 135 -14.56 4.43 2.56
CA GLN A 135 -13.37 5.20 2.27
C GLN A 135 -13.42 5.66 0.81
N GLN A 136 -13.08 6.92 0.59
CA GLN A 136 -12.83 7.48 -0.74
C GLN A 136 -11.32 7.63 -0.96
N TYR A 137 -10.93 7.76 -2.23
CA TYR A 137 -9.57 8.09 -2.61
C TYR A 137 -9.57 9.02 -3.82
N ILE A 138 -8.54 9.85 -3.95
CA ILE A 138 -8.39 10.71 -5.13
C ILE A 138 -7.98 9.85 -6.32
N ARG A 139 -8.87 9.69 -7.29
CA ARG A 139 -8.61 8.99 -8.55
C ARG A 139 -8.16 9.98 -9.63
N PHE A 140 -7.12 9.61 -10.36
CA PHE A 140 -6.69 10.28 -11.58
C PHE A 140 -7.27 9.58 -12.82
N ASN A 141 -8.17 10.26 -13.53
CA ASN A 141 -8.63 9.85 -14.85
C ASN A 141 -7.66 10.38 -15.92
N LYS A 142 -6.93 9.46 -16.53
CA LYS A 142 -5.90 9.75 -17.54
C LYS A 142 -6.50 10.21 -18.87
N ASP A 143 -7.72 9.82 -19.19
CA ASP A 143 -8.34 10.08 -20.50
C ASP A 143 -8.68 11.57 -20.68
N ASN A 144 -9.05 12.25 -19.59
CA ASN A 144 -9.45 13.66 -19.59
C ASN A 144 -8.64 14.53 -18.62
N ASN A 145 -7.55 13.99 -18.06
CA ASN A 145 -6.67 14.67 -17.12
C ASN A 145 -7.40 15.26 -15.89
N TYR A 146 -8.37 14.52 -15.36
CA TYR A 146 -9.26 14.96 -14.29
C TYR A 146 -9.07 14.15 -13.01
N TYR A 147 -9.29 14.79 -11.86
CA TYR A 147 -9.11 14.19 -10.54
C TYR A 147 -10.40 14.33 -9.74
N PHE A 148 -10.80 13.26 -9.06
CA PHE A 148 -12.03 13.25 -8.26
C PHE A 148 -11.95 12.25 -7.11
N TRP A 149 -12.75 12.49 -6.07
CA TRP A 149 -12.97 11.51 -5.00
C TRP A 149 -13.81 10.35 -5.52
N GLU A 150 -13.24 9.15 -5.51
CA GLU A 150 -13.95 7.92 -5.85
C GLU A 150 -14.07 7.02 -4.61
N TYR A 151 -15.25 6.44 -4.39
CA TYR A 151 -15.41 5.42 -3.37
C TYR A 151 -14.55 4.19 -3.69
N GLN A 152 -13.85 3.68 -2.67
CA GLN A 152 -13.24 2.36 -2.76
C GLN A 152 -14.33 1.32 -3.06
N GLY A 153 -14.07 0.44 -4.03
CA GLY A 153 -14.96 -0.68 -4.31
C GLY A 153 -15.15 -1.58 -3.08
N LYS A 154 -16.22 -2.38 -3.07
CA LYS A 154 -16.44 -3.37 -2.01
C LYS A 154 -15.20 -4.26 -1.88
N GLY A 155 -14.42 -4.04 -0.82
CA GLY A 155 -13.27 -4.88 -0.49
C GLY A 155 -13.72 -6.31 -0.14
N PHE A 156 -12.79 -7.13 0.34
CA PHE A 156 -13.13 -8.44 0.87
C PHE A 156 -13.90 -8.29 2.18
N VAL A 157 -15.23 -8.28 2.09
CA VAL A 157 -16.14 -8.10 3.24
C VAL A 157 -15.87 -9.16 4.30
N GLY A 158 -15.70 -8.72 5.55
CA GLY A 158 -15.50 -9.60 6.70
C GLY A 158 -14.09 -10.21 6.82
N LEU A 159 -13.12 -9.75 6.02
CA LEU A 159 -11.76 -10.27 6.07
C LEU A 159 -11.09 -10.03 7.44
N GLU A 160 -11.33 -8.87 8.05
CA GLU A 160 -10.79 -8.53 9.38
C GLU A 160 -11.28 -9.50 10.45
N LYS A 161 -12.59 -9.75 10.52
CA LYS A 161 -13.18 -10.73 11.45
C LYS A 161 -12.57 -12.13 11.28
N LYS A 162 -12.31 -12.53 10.04
CA LYS A 162 -11.65 -13.81 9.73
C LYS A 162 -10.19 -13.84 10.14
N MET A 163 -9.47 -12.75 9.93
CA MET A 163 -8.08 -12.61 10.40
C MET A 163 -8.01 -12.70 11.93
N ASP A 164 -8.91 -12.04 12.64
CA ASP A 164 -8.97 -12.08 14.10
C ASP A 164 -9.33 -13.48 14.61
N TRP A 165 -10.22 -14.19 13.92
CA TRP A 165 -10.50 -15.58 14.23
C TRP A 165 -9.27 -16.48 14.03
N LEU A 166 -8.58 -16.39 12.88
CA LEU A 166 -7.36 -17.18 12.61
C LEU A 166 -6.26 -16.92 13.65
N LYS A 167 -6.11 -15.68 14.13
CA LYS A 167 -5.17 -15.36 15.21
C LYS A 167 -5.58 -15.99 16.54
N ARG A 168 -6.87 -15.97 16.89
CA ARG A 168 -7.39 -16.59 18.12
C ARG A 168 -7.21 -18.10 18.14
N GLU A 169 -7.40 -18.75 16.99
CA GLU A 169 -7.19 -20.20 16.82
C GLU A 169 -5.71 -20.57 16.63
N ASN A 170 -4.78 -19.61 16.73
CA ASN A 170 -3.34 -19.81 16.57
C ASN A 170 -2.91 -20.33 15.17
N LEU A 171 -3.73 -20.09 14.15
CA LEU A 171 -3.54 -20.53 12.76
C LEU A 171 -2.79 -19.49 11.90
N TRP A 172 -2.30 -18.40 12.50
CA TRP A 172 -1.67 -17.31 11.76
C TRP A 172 -0.37 -17.74 11.05
N GLY A 173 0.45 -18.57 11.70
CA GLY A 173 1.67 -19.12 11.09
C GLY A 173 1.34 -19.99 9.87
N GLU A 174 0.36 -20.87 10.00
CA GLU A 174 -0.10 -21.72 8.88
C GLU A 174 -0.68 -20.90 7.73
N LEU A 175 -1.41 -19.81 8.02
CA LEU A 175 -1.86 -18.87 7.00
C LEU A 175 -0.67 -18.25 6.25
N GLN A 176 0.40 -17.88 6.97
CA GLN A 176 1.58 -17.28 6.36
C GLN A 176 2.26 -18.25 5.39
N ASP A 177 2.41 -19.52 5.78
CA ASP A 177 2.98 -20.56 4.92
C ASP A 177 2.08 -20.84 3.71
N TYR A 178 0.78 -20.96 3.94
CA TYR A 178 -0.20 -21.20 2.87
C TYR A 178 -0.27 -20.05 1.87
N TYR A 179 -0.20 -18.81 2.35
CA TYR A 179 -0.18 -17.63 1.49
C TYR A 179 1.03 -17.61 0.57
N ILE A 180 2.24 -17.87 1.09
CA ILE A 180 3.46 -17.93 0.26
C ILE A 180 3.38 -19.06 -0.74
N TYR A 181 2.91 -20.24 -0.33
CA TYR A 181 2.66 -21.35 -1.24
C TYR A 181 1.74 -20.92 -2.40
N LYS A 182 0.60 -20.30 -2.10
CA LYS A 182 -0.33 -19.81 -3.13
C LYS A 182 0.29 -18.75 -4.03
N LYS A 183 1.12 -17.83 -3.50
CA LYS A 183 1.84 -16.86 -4.32
C LYS A 183 2.83 -17.55 -5.28
N ASN A 184 3.56 -18.55 -4.81
CA ASN A 184 4.56 -19.25 -5.61
C ASN A 184 3.96 -20.13 -6.71
N CYS A 185 2.75 -20.63 -6.49
CA CYS A 185 1.96 -21.39 -7.45
C CYS A 185 1.03 -20.53 -8.33
N ASN A 186 1.00 -19.21 -8.15
CA ASN A 186 0.12 -18.34 -8.92
C ASN A 186 0.75 -18.01 -10.29
N ASP A 187 0.22 -18.61 -11.35
CA ASP A 187 0.60 -18.31 -12.73
C ASP A 187 -0.35 -17.31 -13.42
N ASN A 188 -1.38 -16.81 -12.71
CA ASN A 188 -2.30 -15.79 -13.23
C ASN A 188 -1.76 -14.38 -12.94
N PRO A 189 -1.33 -13.61 -13.97
CA PRO A 189 -0.76 -12.28 -13.78
C PRO A 189 -1.78 -11.24 -13.26
N ASP A 190 -3.08 -11.44 -13.52
CA ASP A 190 -4.15 -10.54 -13.08
C ASP A 190 -4.54 -10.77 -11.62
N LYS A 191 -4.08 -11.88 -11.02
CA LYS A 191 -4.35 -12.19 -9.61
C LYS A 191 -3.26 -11.60 -8.72
N HIS A 192 -3.52 -10.41 -8.21
CA HIS A 192 -2.59 -9.70 -7.33
C HIS A 192 -2.52 -10.26 -5.89
N SER A 193 -1.43 -9.91 -5.19
CA SER A 193 -1.14 -10.29 -3.79
C SER A 193 -2.33 -10.14 -2.83
N ARG A 194 -3.12 -9.07 -2.98
CA ARG A 194 -4.31 -8.80 -2.14
C ARG A 194 -5.39 -9.86 -2.31
N SER A 195 -5.65 -10.29 -3.56
CA SER A 195 -6.65 -11.31 -3.87
C SER A 195 -6.20 -12.69 -3.38
N ILE A 196 -4.93 -13.03 -3.62
CA ILE A 196 -4.34 -14.30 -3.13
C ILE A 196 -4.46 -14.38 -1.59
N PHE A 197 -4.17 -13.27 -0.90
CA PHE A 197 -4.26 -13.22 0.56
C PHE A 197 -5.70 -13.43 1.06
N ALA A 198 -6.67 -12.77 0.43
CA ALA A 198 -8.07 -12.92 0.79
C ALA A 198 -8.59 -14.35 0.55
N GLU A 199 -8.22 -14.96 -0.57
CA GLU A 199 -8.52 -16.38 -0.84
C GLU A 199 -7.89 -17.29 0.21
N SER A 200 -6.61 -17.06 0.56
CA SER A 200 -5.90 -17.84 1.58
C SER A 200 -6.61 -17.80 2.92
N ILE A 201 -7.04 -16.62 3.37
CA ILE A 201 -7.82 -16.45 4.60
C ILE A 201 -9.15 -17.21 4.51
N ASN A 202 -9.89 -17.04 3.42
CA ASN A 202 -11.20 -17.65 3.25
C ASN A 202 -11.12 -19.18 3.29
N GLU A 203 -10.18 -19.75 2.56
CA GLU A 203 -9.94 -21.20 2.51
C GLU A 203 -9.47 -21.74 3.86
N MET A 204 -8.53 -21.07 4.54
CA MET A 204 -8.07 -21.47 5.88
C MET A 204 -9.19 -21.43 6.91
N CYS A 205 -10.02 -20.38 6.89
CA CYS A 205 -11.19 -20.26 7.76
C CYS A 205 -12.18 -21.41 7.50
N GLN A 206 -12.48 -21.70 6.23
CA GLN A 206 -13.41 -22.77 5.88
C GLN A 206 -12.89 -24.15 6.29
N LYS A 207 -11.62 -24.44 6.01
CA LYS A 207 -10.97 -25.71 6.37
C LYS A 207 -10.97 -25.97 7.88
N ASN A 208 -10.85 -24.92 8.68
CA ASN A 208 -10.78 -25.01 10.14
C ASN A 208 -12.13 -24.72 10.84
N GLY A 209 -13.23 -24.69 10.08
CA GLY A 209 -14.58 -24.68 10.67
C GLY A 209 -15.15 -23.32 11.05
N TYR A 210 -14.61 -22.21 10.54
CA TYR A 210 -15.21 -20.88 10.71
C TYR A 210 -16.62 -20.84 10.11
N ARG A 211 -17.64 -20.65 10.96
CA ARG A 211 -19.04 -20.48 10.56
C ARG A 211 -19.39 -18.98 10.63
N ARG A 212 -20.10 -18.49 9.60
CA ARG A 212 -20.49 -17.08 9.48
C ARG A 212 -21.49 -16.65 10.55
#